data_AF-A0A3B9SYJ9-F1
#
_entry.id   AF-A0A3B9SYJ9-F1
#
_cell.length_a   1.000
_cell.length_b   1.000
_cell.length_c   1.000
_cell.angle_alpha   90.00
_cell.angle_beta   90.00
_cell.angle_gamma   90.00
#
_symmetry.space_group_name_H-M   'P 1'
#
loop_
_entity.id
_entity.type
_entity.pdbx_description
1 polymer ?
#
loop_
_entity_poly.entity_id
_entity_poly.type
_entity_poly.pdbx_seq_one_letter_code
_entity_poly.pdbx_strand_id
1 'polypeptide(L)'
;MDTNEILLSDSILWTDPVLWEELELQAAEGTIDLFPLPPYSYIYFSKLSLLFKAKHEGAITEAETEEAKVSFLREFQQLIEKEQKQEEDIRLQKEKLGQKITEANEANERAKAVYVEYQNAIRTAGTLTSDIEKSNSVYEIMDIACKIIGLLTGDTSFHGRQLKKFSLECNEQDGSGE
;
A
#
# COMPACT_ATOMS: atom_id res chain seq x y z
N MET A 1 -14.43 25.32 -26.36
CA MET A 1 -14.46 24.31 -27.43
C MET A 1 -13.85 23.07 -26.82
N ASP A 2 -14.70 22.22 -26.23
CA ASP A 2 -14.29 20.92 -25.71
C ASP A 2 -14.14 19.98 -26.91
N THR A 3 -12.95 19.90 -27.48
CA THR A 3 -12.58 18.72 -28.24
C THR A 3 -12.30 17.63 -27.21
N ASN A 4 -13.31 16.82 -26.93
CA ASN A 4 -13.12 15.46 -26.43
C ASN A 4 -12.23 14.74 -27.46
N GLU A 5 -10.91 14.91 -27.35
CA GLU A 5 -9.96 13.96 -27.91
C GLU A 5 -10.16 12.67 -27.12
N ILE A 6 -10.93 11.75 -27.70
CA ILE A 6 -11.01 10.39 -27.22
C ILE A 6 -9.60 9.82 -27.39
N LEU A 7 -8.79 9.87 -26.34
CA LEU A 7 -7.51 9.18 -26.29
C LEU A 7 -7.80 7.68 -26.36
N LEU A 8 -7.59 7.11 -27.54
CA LEU A 8 -7.68 5.67 -27.75
C LEU A 8 -6.52 5.02 -26.99
N SER A 9 -6.81 3.94 -26.25
CA SER A 9 -5.75 3.07 -25.72
C SER A 9 -5.44 1.97 -26.73
N ASP A 10 -4.19 1.49 -26.73
CA ASP A 10 -3.78 0.38 -27.60
C ASP A 10 -4.65 -0.87 -27.36
N SER A 11 -5.13 -1.05 -26.12
CA SER A 11 -6.09 -2.11 -25.77
C SER A 11 -7.43 -1.95 -26.51
N ILE A 12 -7.99 -0.75 -26.61
CA ILE A 12 -9.29 -0.51 -27.25
C ILE A 12 -9.17 -0.71 -28.76
N LEU A 13 -8.12 -0.15 -29.38
CA LEU A 13 -7.83 -0.28 -30.80
C LEU A 13 -7.64 -1.72 -31.24
N TRP A 14 -6.94 -2.52 -30.45
CA TRP A 14 -6.73 -3.93 -30.74
C TRP A 14 -8.01 -4.79 -30.55
N THR A 15 -8.91 -4.38 -29.66
CA THR A 15 -10.15 -5.12 -29.38
C THR A 15 -11.33 -4.76 -30.27
N ASP A 16 -11.23 -3.70 -31.07
CA ASP A 16 -12.26 -3.30 -32.04
C ASP A 16 -11.81 -3.66 -33.48
N PRO A 17 -12.29 -4.79 -34.03
CA PRO A 17 -11.89 -5.24 -35.37
C PRO A 17 -12.28 -4.27 -36.47
N VAL A 18 -13.39 -3.53 -36.29
CA VAL A 18 -13.91 -2.61 -37.32
C VAL A 18 -13.00 -1.39 -37.42
N LEU A 19 -12.67 -0.79 -36.28
CA LEU A 19 -11.73 0.32 -36.22
C LEU A 19 -10.34 -0.08 -36.73
N TRP A 20 -9.89 -1.30 -36.41
CA TRP A 20 -8.61 -1.82 -36.88
C TRP A 20 -8.57 -1.96 -38.41
N GLU A 21 -9.60 -2.55 -39.02
CA GLU A 21 -9.72 -2.68 -40.47
C GLU A 21 -9.76 -1.32 -41.18
N GLU A 22 -10.50 -0.35 -40.62
CA GLU A 22 -10.56 1.02 -41.14
C GLU A 22 -9.18 1.70 -41.14
N LEU A 23 -8.41 1.56 -40.06
CA LEU A 23 -7.06 2.12 -39.96
C LEU A 23 -6.08 1.42 -40.88
N GLU A 24 -6.20 0.10 -41.07
CA GLU A 24 -5.37 -0.62 -42.06
C GLU A 24 -5.65 -0.13 -43.48
N LEU A 25 -6.91 0.11 -43.82
CA LEU A 25 -7.29 0.68 -45.12
C LEU A 25 -6.72 2.08 -45.30
N GLN A 26 -6.86 2.96 -44.31
CA GLN A 26 -6.30 4.31 -44.36
C GLN A 26 -4.78 4.31 -44.48
N ALA A 27 -4.09 3.37 -43.83
CA ALA A 27 -2.65 3.21 -43.97
C ALA A 27 -2.27 2.74 -45.38
N ALA A 28 -3.06 1.85 -45.99
CA ALA A 28 -2.85 1.39 -47.37
C ALA A 28 -3.09 2.49 -48.41
N GLU A 29 -4.02 3.39 -48.13
CA GLU A 29 -4.33 4.57 -48.95
C GLU A 29 -3.37 5.76 -48.69
N GLY A 30 -2.57 5.69 -47.62
CA GLY A 30 -1.68 6.78 -47.20
C GLY A 30 -2.41 7.99 -46.61
N THR A 31 -3.65 7.80 -46.17
CA THR A 31 -4.54 8.85 -45.62
C THR A 31 -4.65 8.80 -44.09
N ILE A 32 -4.01 7.82 -43.45
CA ILE A 32 -4.08 7.62 -41.99
C ILE A 32 -3.56 8.83 -41.21
N ASP A 33 -4.35 9.27 -40.23
CA ASP A 33 -3.89 10.19 -39.20
C ASP A 33 -3.29 9.40 -38.04
N LEU A 34 -1.97 9.55 -37.86
CA LEU A 34 -1.22 8.85 -36.83
C LEU A 34 -1.24 9.59 -35.48
N PHE A 35 -1.54 10.89 -35.45
CA PHE A 35 -1.47 11.69 -34.24
C PHE A 35 -2.39 11.23 -33.09
N PRO A 36 -3.64 10.81 -33.33
CA PRO A 36 -4.52 10.35 -32.25
C PRO A 36 -4.19 8.93 -31.78
N LEU A 37 -3.26 8.24 -32.43
CA LEU A 37 -2.96 6.84 -32.11
C LEU A 37 -2.04 6.73 -30.90
N PRO A 38 -2.33 5.79 -29.99
CA PRO A 38 -1.44 5.45 -28.89
C PRO A 38 -0.09 4.91 -29.40
N PRO A 39 0.97 4.93 -28.57
CA PRO A 39 2.35 4.79 -29.02
C PRO A 39 2.65 3.51 -29.82
N TYR A 40 2.09 2.36 -29.44
CA TYR A 40 2.38 1.11 -30.16
C TYR A 40 1.59 1.02 -31.47
N SER A 41 0.31 1.43 -31.46
CA SER A 41 -0.50 1.54 -32.68
C SER A 41 0.15 2.51 -33.66
N TYR A 42 0.65 3.66 -33.19
CA TYR A 42 1.40 4.62 -34.00
C TYR A 42 2.58 3.95 -34.71
N ILE A 43 3.39 3.18 -33.99
CA ILE A 43 4.56 2.49 -34.55
C ILE A 43 4.12 1.45 -35.60
N TYR A 44 3.10 0.65 -35.30
CA TYR A 44 2.58 -0.36 -36.22
C TYR A 44 2.06 0.27 -37.53
N PHE A 45 1.15 1.24 -37.42
CA PHE A 45 0.52 1.86 -38.58
C PHE A 45 1.49 2.76 -39.37
N SER A 46 2.49 3.36 -38.72
CA SER A 46 3.59 4.04 -39.40
C SER A 46 4.41 3.08 -40.27
N LYS A 47 4.79 1.91 -39.74
CA LYS A 47 5.47 0.86 -40.50
C LYS A 47 4.59 0.33 -41.65
N LEU A 48 3.30 0.14 -41.39
CA LEU A 48 2.34 -0.36 -42.36
C LEU A 48 2.16 0.62 -43.54
N SER A 49 2.05 1.93 -43.26
CA SER A 49 1.94 2.96 -44.29
C SER A 49 3.19 3.02 -45.18
N LEU A 50 4.40 2.91 -44.61
CA LEU A 50 5.64 2.84 -45.37
C LEU A 50 5.71 1.59 -46.25
N LEU A 51 5.25 0.45 -45.73
CA LEU A 51 5.21 -0.81 -46.46
C LEU A 51 4.28 -0.72 -47.67
N PHE A 52 3.04 -0.22 -47.49
CA PHE A 52 2.11 -0.05 -48.59
C PHE A 52 2.59 0.97 -49.63
N LYS A 53 3.26 2.04 -49.20
CA LYS A 53 3.90 2.98 -50.12
C LYS A 53 4.96 2.29 -51.00
N ALA A 54 5.83 1.48 -50.41
CA ALA A 54 6.85 0.73 -51.16
C ALA A 54 6.23 -0.26 -52.16
N LYS A 55 5.10 -0.87 -51.79
CA LYS A 55 4.30 -1.72 -52.70
C LYS A 55 3.71 -0.92 -53.86
N HIS A 56 3.10 0.23 -53.59
CA HIS A 56 2.56 1.12 -54.65
C HIS A 56 3.64 1.63 -55.60
N GLU A 57 4.86 1.85 -55.10
CA GLU A 57 6.04 2.22 -55.89
C GLU A 57 6.65 1.03 -56.67
N GLY A 58 6.11 -0.19 -56.50
CA GLY A 58 6.59 -1.41 -57.16
C GLY A 58 7.95 -1.89 -56.66
N ALA A 59 8.41 -1.40 -55.49
CA ALA A 59 9.71 -1.74 -54.91
C ALA A 59 9.70 -3.13 -54.23
N ILE A 60 8.51 -3.62 -53.84
CA ILE A 60 8.30 -4.91 -53.19
C ILE A 60 7.11 -5.64 -53.81
N THR A 61 7.11 -6.97 -53.71
CA THR A 61 6.04 -7.83 -54.20
C THR A 61 4.88 -7.97 -53.20
N GLU A 62 3.75 -8.49 -53.66
CA GLU A 62 2.59 -8.82 -52.81
C GLU A 62 2.98 -9.78 -51.69
N ALA A 63 3.75 -10.82 -52.01
CA ALA A 63 4.17 -11.84 -51.05
C ALA A 63 5.06 -11.25 -49.95
N GLU A 64 6.01 -10.38 -50.31
CA GLU A 64 6.88 -9.70 -49.35
C GLU A 64 6.10 -8.71 -48.47
N THR A 65 5.06 -8.08 -49.03
CA THR A 65 4.17 -7.18 -48.28
C THR A 65 3.42 -7.96 -47.21
N GLU A 66 2.82 -9.10 -47.55
CA GLU A 66 2.05 -9.88 -46.58
C GLU A 66 2.96 -10.51 -45.50
N GLU A 67 4.16 -10.97 -45.87
CA GLU A 67 5.13 -11.45 -44.89
C GLU A 67 5.54 -10.36 -43.90
N ALA A 68 5.83 -9.16 -44.39
CA ALA A 68 6.18 -8.01 -43.56
C ALA A 68 5.02 -7.58 -42.65
N LYS A 69 3.79 -7.57 -43.17
CA LYS A 69 2.57 -7.26 -42.40
C LYS A 69 2.42 -8.22 -41.22
N VAL A 70 2.53 -9.52 -41.47
CA VAL A 70 2.45 -10.56 -40.41
C VAL A 70 3.57 -10.35 -39.38
N SER A 71 4.79 -10.04 -39.82
CA SER A 71 5.89 -9.79 -38.89
C SER A 71 5.64 -8.56 -38.01
N PHE A 72 5.16 -7.44 -38.60
CA PHE A 72 4.85 -6.22 -37.85
C PHE A 72 3.71 -6.42 -36.87
N LEU A 73 2.68 -7.18 -37.26
CA LEU A 73 1.56 -7.51 -36.38
C LEU A 73 2.04 -8.32 -35.17
N ARG A 74 2.91 -9.30 -35.39
CA ARG A 74 3.51 -10.10 -34.31
C ARG A 74 4.35 -9.24 -33.36
N GLU A 75 5.17 -8.32 -33.88
CA GLU A 75 5.93 -7.38 -33.05
C GLU A 75 5.02 -6.48 -32.21
N PHE A 76 3.95 -5.97 -32.82
CA PHE A 76 2.94 -5.17 -32.12
C PHE A 76 2.30 -5.96 -30.97
N GLN A 77 1.83 -7.17 -31.24
CA GLN A 77 1.23 -8.05 -30.22
C GLN A 77 2.18 -8.31 -29.04
N GLN A 78 3.46 -8.58 -29.31
CA GLN A 78 4.46 -8.80 -28.26
C GLN A 78 4.68 -7.56 -27.38
N LEU A 79 4.61 -6.36 -27.95
CA LEU A 79 4.73 -5.12 -27.19
C LEU A 79 3.53 -4.92 -26.26
N ILE A 80 2.31 -5.15 -26.76
CA ILE A 80 1.08 -5.07 -25.97
C ILE A 80 1.10 -6.08 -24.83
N GLU A 81 1.43 -7.34 -25.10
CA GLU A 81 1.54 -8.39 -24.08
C GLU A 81 2.55 -8.03 -22.98
N LYS A 82 3.70 -7.48 -23.39
CA LYS A 82 4.75 -7.07 -22.45
C LYS A 82 4.29 -5.91 -21.56
N GLU A 83 3.60 -4.93 -22.12
CA GLU A 83 3.03 -3.81 -21.36
C GLU A 83 1.97 -4.29 -20.37
N GLN A 84 1.02 -5.12 -20.81
CA GLN A 84 -0.03 -5.66 -19.95
C GLN A 84 0.56 -6.43 -18.76
N LYS A 85 1.58 -7.26 -19.02
CA LYS A 85 2.28 -7.98 -17.96
C LYS A 85 2.98 -7.03 -16.99
N GLN A 86 3.62 -5.99 -17.51
CA GLN A 86 4.28 -4.98 -16.69
C GLN A 86 3.28 -4.20 -15.83
N GLU A 87 2.12 -3.84 -16.37
CA GLU A 87 1.03 -3.18 -15.63
C GLU A 87 0.49 -4.07 -14.52
N GLU A 88 0.30 -5.36 -14.79
CA GLU A 88 -0.14 -6.34 -13.80
C GLU A 88 0.89 -6.51 -12.67
N ASP A 89 2.19 -6.62 -13.00
CA ASP A 89 3.27 -6.69 -12.02
C ASP A 89 3.30 -5.42 -11.14
N ILE A 90 3.15 -4.24 -11.75
CA ILE A 90 3.07 -2.97 -11.03
C ILE A 90 1.85 -2.95 -10.10
N ARG A 91 0.69 -3.42 -10.57
CA ARG A 91 -0.54 -3.50 -9.77
C ARG A 91 -0.33 -4.38 -8.55
N LEU A 92 0.23 -5.57 -8.73
CA LEU A 92 0.50 -6.52 -7.65
C LEU A 92 1.51 -5.95 -6.63
N GLN A 93 2.55 -5.27 -7.11
CA GLN A 93 3.52 -4.60 -6.23
C GLN A 93 2.87 -3.47 -5.41
N LYS A 94 2.01 -2.66 -6.03
CA LYS A 94 1.26 -1.60 -5.34
C LYS A 94 0.35 -2.16 -4.25
N GLU A 95 -0.37 -3.25 -4.54
CA GLU A 95 -1.22 -3.92 -3.56
C GLU A 95 -0.41 -4.43 -2.35
N LYS A 96 0.69 -5.13 -2.62
CA LYS A 96 1.58 -5.65 -1.57
C LYS A 96 2.20 -4.54 -0.72
N LEU A 97 2.58 -3.42 -1.33
CA LEU A 97 3.06 -2.25 -0.61
C LEU A 97 1.95 -1.62 0.25
N GLY A 98 0.73 -1.53 -0.27
CA GLY A 98 -0.44 -1.05 0.48
C GLY A 98 -0.69 -1.86 1.75
N GLN A 99 -0.66 -3.19 1.64
CA GLN A 99 -0.81 -4.09 2.80
C GLN A 99 0.27 -3.84 3.86
N LYS A 100 1.55 -3.75 3.45
CA LYS A 100 2.66 -3.46 4.37
C LYS A 100 2.53 -2.11 5.07
N ILE A 101 2.05 -1.09 4.37
CA ILE A 101 1.82 0.24 4.95
C ILE A 101 0.74 0.17 6.02
N THR A 102 -0.36 -0.53 5.75
CA THR A 102 -1.45 -0.74 6.72
C THR A 102 -0.93 -1.46 7.98
N GLU A 103 -0.24 -2.58 7.81
CA GLU A 103 0.35 -3.34 8.93
C GLU A 103 1.30 -2.48 9.77
N ALA A 104 2.18 -1.71 9.12
CA ALA A 104 3.12 -0.83 9.80
C ALA A 104 2.41 0.30 10.56
N ASN A 105 1.35 0.87 9.99
CA ASN A 105 0.55 1.90 10.66
C ASN A 105 -0.17 1.34 11.88
N GLU A 106 -0.79 0.17 11.76
CA GLU A 106 -1.43 -0.48 12.92
C GLU A 106 -0.42 -0.81 14.02
N ALA A 107 0.76 -1.30 13.66
CA ALA A 107 1.83 -1.55 14.62
C ALA A 107 2.30 -0.26 15.31
N ASN A 108 2.40 0.84 14.57
CA ASN A 108 2.76 2.14 15.10
C ASN A 108 1.67 2.68 16.05
N GLU A 109 0.40 2.57 15.69
CA GLU A 109 -0.71 2.99 16.55
C GLU A 109 -0.76 2.16 17.84
N ARG A 110 -0.54 0.85 17.77
CA ARG A 110 -0.40 0.00 18.97
C ARG A 110 0.76 0.46 19.85
N ALA A 111 1.93 0.76 19.26
CA ALA A 111 3.07 1.26 20.01
C ALA A 111 2.77 2.61 20.68
N LYS A 112 2.15 3.56 19.96
CA LYS A 112 1.73 4.85 20.51
C LYS A 112 0.76 4.69 21.68
N ALA A 113 -0.22 3.79 21.57
CA ALA A 113 -1.17 3.53 22.65
C ALA A 113 -0.46 3.08 23.93
N VAL A 114 0.48 2.13 23.82
CA VAL A 114 1.32 1.69 24.95
C VAL A 114 2.13 2.85 25.54
N TYR A 115 2.72 3.70 24.70
CA TYR A 115 3.44 4.88 25.18
C TYR A 115 2.53 5.86 25.92
N VAL A 116 1.30 6.07 25.47
CA VAL A 116 0.32 6.94 26.14
C VAL A 116 -0.04 6.38 27.51
N GLU A 117 -0.33 5.08 27.61
CA GLU A 117 -0.61 4.41 28.89
C GLU A 117 0.56 4.53 29.85
N TYR A 118 1.79 4.29 29.37
CA TYR A 118 2.99 4.43 30.18
C TYR A 118 3.21 5.87 30.68
N GLN A 119 2.99 6.87 29.82
CA GLN A 119 3.07 8.28 30.22
C GLN A 119 2.01 8.65 31.26
N ASN A 120 0.80 8.11 31.14
CA ASN A 120 -0.24 8.28 32.15
C ASN A 120 0.13 7.62 33.48
N ALA A 121 0.71 6.42 33.44
CA ALA A 121 1.22 5.74 34.62
C ALA A 121 2.29 6.57 35.34
N ILE A 122 3.24 7.16 34.60
CA ILE A 122 4.25 8.08 35.16
C ILE A 122 3.59 9.31 35.82
N ARG A 123 2.64 9.96 35.15
CA ARG A 123 1.95 11.14 35.72
C ARG A 123 1.24 10.79 37.03
N THR A 124 0.47 9.71 37.02
CA THR A 124 -0.26 9.23 38.20
C THR A 124 0.71 8.83 39.32
N ALA A 125 1.82 8.17 39.01
CA ALA A 125 2.86 7.87 39.98
C ALA A 125 3.46 9.13 40.60
N GLY A 126 3.66 10.21 39.81
CA GLY A 126 4.08 11.51 40.31
C GLY A 126 3.10 12.10 41.33
N THR A 127 1.80 12.05 41.05
CA THR A 127 0.75 12.47 42.01
C THR A 127 0.81 11.65 43.30
N LEU A 128 0.84 10.32 43.18
CA LEU A 128 0.91 9.41 44.34
C LEU A 128 2.19 9.63 45.17
N THR A 129 3.31 9.97 44.52
CA THR A 129 4.56 10.32 45.21
C THR A 129 4.38 11.60 46.04
N SER A 130 3.68 12.60 45.51
CA SER A 130 3.36 13.81 46.29
C SER A 130 2.44 13.51 47.48
N ASP A 131 1.53 12.54 47.35
CA ASP A 131 0.67 12.11 48.46
C ASP A 131 1.47 11.39 49.56
N ILE A 132 2.47 10.58 49.18
CA ILE A 132 3.44 9.99 50.13
C ILE A 132 4.17 11.10 50.90
N GLU A 133 4.69 12.12 50.22
CA GLU A 133 5.46 13.21 50.85
C GLU A 133 4.63 14.03 51.87
N LYS A 134 3.30 14.02 51.73
CA LYS A 134 2.37 14.71 52.65
C LYS A 134 1.85 13.81 53.77
N SER A 135 1.95 12.50 53.62
CA SER A 135 1.41 11.55 54.59
C SER A 135 2.30 11.43 55.83
N ASN A 136 1.66 11.32 57.00
CA ASN A 136 2.33 11.04 58.27
C ASN A 136 2.11 9.58 58.73
N SER A 137 1.41 8.77 57.95
CA SER A 137 1.09 7.38 58.28
C SER A 137 1.98 6.43 57.50
N VAL A 138 2.79 5.63 58.22
CA VAL A 138 3.64 4.61 57.61
C VAL A 138 2.82 3.62 56.78
N TYR A 139 1.60 3.29 57.23
CA TYR A 139 0.70 2.40 56.52
C TYR A 139 0.20 3.02 55.20
N GLU A 140 -0.16 4.31 55.21
CA GLU A 140 -0.62 5.02 54.00
C GLU A 140 0.53 5.18 52.98
N ILE A 141 1.73 5.52 53.46
CA ILE A 141 2.94 5.59 52.62
C ILE A 141 3.20 4.23 51.94
N MET A 142 3.12 3.14 52.69
CA MET A 142 3.32 1.78 52.17
C MET A 142 2.23 1.37 51.17
N ASP A 143 0.96 1.67 51.47
CA ASP A 143 -0.18 1.39 50.58
C ASP A 143 0.00 2.09 49.23
N ILE A 144 0.34 3.38 49.26
CA ILE A 144 0.56 4.19 48.06
C ILE A 144 1.81 3.73 47.30
N ALA A 145 2.91 3.42 47.98
CA ALA A 145 4.12 2.90 47.35
C ALA A 145 3.86 1.59 46.58
N CYS A 146 3.08 0.68 47.17
CA CYS A 146 2.70 -0.57 46.51
C CYS A 146 1.79 -0.35 45.28
N LYS A 147 0.93 0.68 45.30
CA LYS A 147 0.14 1.09 44.12
C LYS A 147 1.03 1.63 43.00
N ILE A 148 2.02 2.46 43.32
CA ILE A 148 2.98 3.01 42.34
C ILE A 148 3.74 1.88 41.65
N ILE A 149 4.23 0.89 42.42
CA ILE A 149 4.96 -0.27 41.87
C ILE A 149 4.05 -1.05 40.92
N GLY A 150 2.83 -1.41 41.35
CA GLY A 150 1.87 -2.12 40.49
C GLY A 150 1.54 -1.35 39.21
N LEU A 151 1.37 -0.04 39.30
CA LEU A 151 1.08 0.85 38.17
C LEU A 151 2.23 0.92 37.16
N LEU A 152 3.47 1.13 37.62
CA LEU A 152 4.63 1.30 36.74
C LEU A 152 5.16 -0.02 36.16
N THR A 153 4.92 -1.14 36.85
CA THR A 153 5.32 -2.47 36.39
C THR A 153 4.24 -3.18 35.58
N GLY A 154 3.00 -2.67 35.61
CA GLY A 154 1.84 -3.34 35.02
C GLY A 154 1.32 -4.54 35.82
N ASP A 155 1.92 -4.87 36.99
CA ASP A 155 1.42 -5.94 37.87
C ASP A 155 0.28 -5.41 38.76
N THR A 156 -0.95 -5.47 38.23
CA THR A 156 -2.17 -5.04 38.93
C THR A 156 -2.46 -5.82 40.21
N SER A 157 -1.85 -7.00 40.36
CA SER A 157 -2.04 -7.85 41.54
C SER A 157 -0.98 -7.64 42.62
N PHE A 158 0.12 -6.92 42.33
CA PHE A 158 1.20 -6.67 43.27
C PHE A 158 0.71 -6.02 44.57
N HIS A 159 -0.03 -4.93 44.44
CA HIS A 159 -0.56 -4.15 45.55
C HIS A 159 -1.41 -5.01 46.50
N GLY A 160 -2.38 -5.74 45.95
CA GLY A 160 -3.23 -6.64 46.72
C GLY A 160 -2.47 -7.79 47.41
N ARG A 161 -1.39 -8.32 46.78
CA ARG A 161 -0.53 -9.33 47.42
C ARG A 161 0.22 -8.77 48.62
N GLN A 162 0.71 -7.54 48.55
CA GLN A 162 1.45 -6.95 49.68
C GLN A 162 0.52 -6.57 50.82
N LEU A 163 -0.63 -5.94 50.54
CA LEU A 163 -1.64 -5.60 51.55
C LEU A 163 -2.06 -6.80 52.40
N LYS A 164 -2.28 -7.96 51.76
CA LYS A 164 -2.65 -9.19 52.48
C LYS A 164 -1.60 -9.60 53.51
N LYS A 165 -0.31 -9.48 53.19
CA LYS A 165 0.78 -9.82 54.12
C LYS A 165 0.78 -8.89 55.32
N PHE A 166 0.66 -7.59 55.10
CA PHE A 166 0.60 -6.62 56.19
C PHE A 166 -0.62 -6.81 57.09
N SER A 167 -1.79 -7.12 56.52
CA SER A 167 -2.98 -7.42 57.33
C SER A 167 -2.83 -8.68 58.19
N LEU A 168 -2.03 -9.65 57.75
CA LEU A 168 -1.76 -10.87 58.52
C LEU A 168 -0.76 -10.58 59.65
N GLU A 169 0.30 -9.82 59.38
CA GLU A 169 1.31 -9.42 60.37
C GLU A 169 0.72 -8.55 61.50
N CYS A 170 -0.21 -7.62 61.18
CA CYS A 170 -0.89 -6.83 62.22
C CYS A 170 -1.77 -7.70 63.14
N ASN A 171 -2.43 -8.73 62.60
CA ASN A 171 -3.28 -9.62 63.39
C ASN A 171 -2.48 -10.62 64.25
N GLU A 172 -1.25 -10.95 63.88
CA GLU A 172 -0.36 -11.82 64.67
C GLU A 172 0.28 -11.08 65.86
N GLN A 173 0.45 -9.76 65.78
CA GLN A 173 0.96 -8.95 66.90
C GLN A 173 -0.07 -8.75 68.03
N ASP A 174 -1.37 -8.72 67.70
CA ASP A 174 -2.45 -8.62 68.70
C ASP A 174 -2.72 -9.94 69.46
N GLY A 175 -2.17 -11.07 68.99
CA GLY A 175 -2.35 -12.40 69.59
C GLY A 175 -1.18 -12.92 70.42
N SER A 176 -0.11 -12.13 70.59
CA SER A 176 1.11 -12.51 71.33
C SER A 176 1.32 -11.71 72.62
N GLY A 177 0.26 -11.06 73.11
CA GLY A 177 0.22 -10.40 74.41
C GLY A 177 -0.94 -10.91 75.28
N GLU A 178 -0.84 -12.16 75.74
CA GLU A 178 -1.30 -12.65 77.06
C GLU A 178 -0.91 -14.12 77.27
#